data_AF-A0A1Y5P2P9-F1
#
_entry.id   AF-A0A1Y5P2P9-F1
#
_cell.length_a   1.000
_cell.length_b   1.000
_cell.length_c   1.000
_cell.angle_alpha   90.00
_cell.angle_beta   90.00
_cell.angle_gamma   90.00
#
_symmetry.space_group_name_H-M   'P 1'
#
loop_
_entity.id
_entity.type
_entity.pdbx_description
1 polymer ?
#
loop_
_entity_poly.entity_id
_entity_poly.type
_entity_poly.pdbx_seq_one_letter_code
_entity_poly.pdbx_strand_id
1 'polypeptide(L)' 'MRKWYHHDPARFDEFARGYRAELTDSERAAALRDLQKLVEQGTLALLTALRDADRSEAAVLADLLNEATSI' A
#
# COMPACT_ATOMS: atom_id res chain seq x y z
N MET A 1 -6.57 19.90 8.27
CA MET A 1 -5.75 19.06 9.17
C MET A 1 -6.46 17.72 9.36
N ARG A 2 -6.09 16.69 8.60
CA ARG A 2 -6.70 15.35 8.69
C ARG A 2 -6.16 14.65 9.95
N LYS A 3 -6.87 14.78 11.07
CA LYS A 3 -6.68 13.96 12.27
C LYS A 3 -7.27 12.58 12.01
N TRP A 4 -6.52 11.68 11.39
CA TRP A 4 -6.95 10.29 11.24
C TRP A 4 -5.95 9.38 11.99
N TYR A 5 -6.50 8.77 13.04
CA TYR A 5 -6.12 7.50 13.67
C TYR A 5 -4.83 7.38 14.47
N HIS A 6 -4.92 7.84 15.72
CA HIS A 6 -4.19 7.19 16.80
C HIS A 6 -4.95 5.90 17.20
N HIS A 7 -4.39 4.75 16.84
CA HIS A 7 -4.58 3.42 17.45
C HIS A 7 -5.72 2.46 17.06
N ASP A 8 -6.73 2.78 16.26
CA ASP A 8 -7.83 1.83 15.95
C ASP A 8 -7.52 0.90 14.74
N PRO A 9 -7.24 -0.41 14.94
CA PRO A 9 -6.90 -1.32 13.84
C PRO A 9 -8.07 -1.53 12.88
N ALA A 10 -9.30 -1.52 13.38
CA ALA A 10 -10.49 -1.78 12.55
C ALA A 10 -10.69 -0.71 11.46
N ARG A 11 -10.28 0.52 11.76
CA ARG A 11 -10.44 1.66 10.83
C ARG A 11 -9.30 1.72 9.82
N PHE A 12 -8.13 1.16 10.14
CA PHE A 12 -7.08 0.89 9.14
C PHE A 12 -7.50 -0.24 8.20
N ASP A 13 -8.09 -1.33 8.70
CA ASP A 13 -8.54 -2.44 7.85
C ASP A 13 -9.60 -1.98 6.84
N GLU A 14 -10.53 -1.11 7.26
CA GLU A 14 -11.52 -0.52 6.36
C GLU A 14 -10.87 0.36 5.29
N PHE A 15 -9.93 1.22 5.70
CA PHE A 15 -9.15 2.03 4.78
C PHE A 15 -8.38 1.17 3.77
N ALA A 16 -7.69 0.14 4.25
CA ALA A 16 -6.88 -0.73 3.43
C ALA A 16 -7.73 -1.54 2.42
N ARG A 17 -8.98 -1.92 2.79
CA ARG A 17 -9.94 -2.51 1.85
C ARG A 17 -10.37 -1.53 0.77
N GLY A 18 -10.72 -0.29 1.14
CA GLY A 18 -11.09 0.75 0.18
C GLY A 18 -9.95 1.08 -0.78
N TYR A 19 -8.74 1.22 -0.25
CA TYR A 19 -7.53 1.49 -1.03
C TYR A 19 -7.19 0.35 -1.99
N ARG A 20 -7.31 -0.92 -1.56
CA ARG A 20 -7.15 -2.08 -2.46
C ARG A 20 -8.17 -2.09 -3.59
N ALA A 21 -9.44 -1.78 -3.31
CA ALA A 21 -10.47 -1.68 -4.34
C ALA A 21 -10.13 -0.57 -5.34
N GLU A 22 -9.65 0.57 -4.86
CA GLU A 22 -9.18 1.68 -5.69
C GLU A 22 -8.01 1.32 -6.61
N LEU A 23 -7.13 0.40 -6.19
CA LEU A 23 -6.02 -0.09 -7.01
C LEU A 23 -6.47 -1.06 -8.12
N THR A 24 -7.73 -1.50 -8.14
CA THR A 24 -8.27 -2.31 -9.24
C THR A 24 -8.71 -1.48 -10.45
N ASP A 25 -8.78 -0.15 -10.29
CA ASP A 25 -9.04 0.76 -11.40
C ASP A 25 -7.90 0.69 -12.45
N SER A 26 -8.25 0.80 -13.73
CA SER A 26 -7.36 0.45 -14.85
C SER A 26 -6.02 1.19 -14.84
N GLU A 27 -6.01 2.47 -14.50
CA GLU A 27 -4.78 3.28 -14.45
C GLU A 27 -3.90 2.88 -13.25
N ARG A 28 -4.53 2.73 -12.09
CA ARG A 28 -3.85 2.41 -10.83
C ARG A 28 -3.33 0.97 -10.82
N ALA A 29 -4.07 0.04 -11.42
CA ALA A 29 -3.65 -1.33 -11.63
C ALA A 29 -2.42 -1.42 -12.55
N ALA A 30 -2.34 -0.56 -13.57
CA ALA A 30 -1.14 -0.48 -14.41
C ALA A 30 0.07 0.01 -13.62
N ALA A 31 -0.08 1.07 -12.83
CA ALA A 31 1.00 1.57 -11.97
C ALA A 31 1.45 0.51 -10.93
N LEU A 32 0.51 -0.23 -10.33
CA LEU A 32 0.85 -1.32 -9.40
C LEU A 32 1.67 -2.43 -10.08
N ARG A 33 1.32 -2.82 -11.30
CA ARG A 33 2.11 -3.79 -12.08
C ARG A 33 3.52 -3.31 -12.38
N ASP A 34 3.70 -2.02 -12.63
CA ASP A 34 5.03 -1.46 -12.85
C ASP A 34 5.86 -1.47 -11.56
N LEU A 35 5.25 -1.21 -10.40
CA LEU A 35 5.92 -1.38 -9.11
C LEU A 35 6.32 -2.85 -8.86
N GLN A 36 5.47 -3.81 -9.20
CA GLN A 36 5.79 -5.24 -9.09
C GLN A 36 7.05 -5.61 -9.90
N LYS A 37 7.15 -5.13 -11.14
CA LYS A 37 8.36 -5.34 -11.97
C LYS A 37 9.62 -4.72 -11.35
N LEU A 38 9.49 -3.59 -10.65
CA LEU A 38 10.62 -2.97 -9.96
C LEU A 38 11.07 -3.80 -8.76
N VAL A 39 10.14 -4.42 -8.04
CA VAL A 39 10.44 -5.33 -6.93
C VAL A 39 11.14 -6.60 -7.43
N GLU A 40 10.75 -7.12 -8.59
CA GLU A 40 11.46 -8.25 -9.22
C GLU A 40 12.92 -7.93 -9.58
N GLN A 41 13.23 -6.65 -9.85
CA GLN A 41 14.58 -6.19 -10.18
C GLN A 41 15.45 -5.93 -8.94
N GLY A 42 14.85 -5.82 -7.75
CA GLY A 42 15.56 -5.59 -6.50
C GLY A 42 14.71 -4.93 -5.42
N THR A 43 15.36 -4.47 -4.35
CA THR A 43 14.67 -3.86 -3.23
C THR A 43 14.03 -2.52 -3.60
N LEU A 44 12.72 -2.41 -3.44
CA LEU A 44 11.97 -1.16 -3.57
C LEU A 44 11.75 -0.51 -2.19
N ALA A 45 12.11 0.76 -2.05
CA ALA A 45 11.84 1.54 -0.84
C ALA A 45 10.60 2.43 -1.04
N LEU A 46 9.59 2.26 -0.18
CA LEU A 46 8.40 3.10 -0.15
C LEU A 46 8.57 4.20 0.91
N LEU A 47 8.40 5.45 0.50
CA LEU A 47 8.50 6.61 1.38
C LEU A 47 7.11 7.19 1.64
N THR A 48 6.81 7.45 2.91
CA THR A 48 5.56 8.10 3.33
C THR A 48 5.85 9.26 4.26
N ALA A 49 5.03 10.32 4.17
CA ALA A 49 5.09 11.46 5.07
C ALA A 49 4.28 11.24 6.37
N LEU A 50 3.59 10.10 6.47
CA LEU A 50 2.82 9.74 7.66
C LEU A 50 3.74 9.31 8.80
N ARG A 51 3.40 9.72 10.02
CA ARG A 51 4.14 9.35 11.22
C ARG A 51 4.06 7.85 11.52
N ASP A 52 2.93 7.24 11.19
CA ASP A 52 2.68 5.82 11.38
C ASP A 52 2.81 5.12 10.01
N ALA A 53 4.02 4.67 9.71
CA ALA A 53 4.32 4.03 8.43
C ALA A 53 3.61 2.67 8.30
N ASP A 54 3.50 1.92 9.39
CA ASP A 54 2.88 0.60 9.45
C ASP A 54 1.36 0.66 9.20
N ARG A 55 0.75 1.84 9.38
CA ARG A 55 -0.67 2.09 9.14
C ARG A 55 -0.89 3.16 8.08
N SER A 56 -0.16 3.07 6.98
CA SER A 56 -0.23 3.99 5.83
C SER A 56 -0.59 3.29 4.53
N GLU A 57 -0.89 4.06 3.49
CA GLU A 57 -0.98 3.59 2.10
C GLU A 57 0.27 2.81 1.70
N ALA A 58 1.44 3.26 2.16
CA ALA A 58 2.71 2.60 1.87
C ALA A 58 2.79 1.20 2.50
N ALA A 59 2.23 0.99 3.70
CA ALA A 59 2.12 -0.35 4.29
C ALA A 59 1.20 -1.25 3.45
N VAL A 60 0.04 -0.74 3.01
CA VAL A 60 -0.87 -1.52 2.14
C VAL A 60 -0.20 -1.89 0.82
N LEU A 61 0.56 -0.96 0.21
CA LEU A 61 1.33 -1.24 -1.00
C LEU A 61 2.46 -2.25 -0.75
N ALA A 62 3.18 -2.12 0.37
CA ALA A 62 4.23 -3.07 0.74
C ALA A 62 3.67 -4.49 0.88
N ASP A 63 2.53 -4.65 1.55
CA ASP A 63 1.86 -5.95 1.69
C ASP A 63 1.53 -6.55 0.32
N LEU A 64 0.90 -5.78 -0.57
CA LEU A 64 0.52 -6.24 -1.92
C LEU A 64 1.74 -6.63 -2.76
N LEU A 65 2.83 -5.88 -2.66
CA LEU A 65 4.06 -6.14 -3.40
C LEU A 65 4.80 -7.38 -2.88
N ASN A 66 4.78 -7.60 -1.56
CA ASN A 66 5.36 -8.78 -0.93
C ASN A 66 4.54 -10.05 -1.23
N GLU A 67 3.21 -9.97 -1.21
CA GLU A 67 2.33 -11.08 -1.60
C GLU A 67 2.57 -11.51 -3.05
N ALA A 68 2.76 -10.55 -3.97
CA ALA A 68 3.00 -10.83 -5.38
C ALA A 68 4.39 -11.46 -5.65
N THR A 69 5.37 -11.18 -4.79
CA THR A 69 6.76 -11.66 -4.94
C THR A 69 6.99 -13.00 -4.24
N SER A 70 6.05 -13.49 -3.43
CA SER A 70 6.15 -14.79 -2.75
C SER A 70 5.90 -15.95 -3.73
N ILE A 71 6.89 -16.22 -4.58
CA ILE A 71 7.00 -17.39 -5.47
C ILE A 71 8.31 -18.11 -5.19
#